data_AF-A0A2H9P4F4-F1
#
_entry.id   AF-A0A2H9P4F4-F1
#
_cell.length_a   1.000
_cell.length_b   1.000
_cell.length_c   1.000
_cell.angle_alpha   90.00
_cell.angle_beta   90.00
_cell.angle_gamma   90.00
#
_symmetry.space_group_name_H-M   'P 1'
#
loop_
_entity.id
_entity.type
_entity.pdbx_description
1 polymer ?
#
loop_
_entity_poly.entity_id
_entity_poly.type
_entity_poly.pdbx_seq_one_letter_code
_entity_poly.pdbx_strand_id
1 'polypeptide(L)'
;MRKLETKEHGIISDEYVGYNINDTLATYHLYLQLMNRYEKYNLKKLESKLFSPASIGKGYLEKIGIKSFSKLNPDFPKRILGYVMVTYLGGRTETMICKMSIPVSYVDFTNMYPTIFVLLEMYNFLIAEKITYQYTTEKTQELLDSITLEDVNKKETWKGLVTICRIVPNEDVLPVRSVYGNKNTTNIGTNYLESKNGTSLWYAIHDLIASKLFTGKTPKILEAITFVPQGTQALQEIE
;
A
#
# COMPACT_ATOMS: atom_id res chain seq x y z
N MET A 1 -5.53 -5.74 35.61
CA MET A 1 -4.41 -6.66 35.90
C MET A 1 -3.32 -6.48 34.87
N ARG A 2 -2.05 -6.63 35.26
CA ARG A 2 -0.89 -6.55 34.36
C ARG A 2 -0.14 -7.87 34.40
N LYS A 3 0.49 -8.24 33.30
CA LYS A 3 1.42 -9.37 33.26
C LYS A 3 2.59 -9.05 34.19
N LEU A 4 3.00 -10.03 35.01
CA LEU A 4 4.17 -9.89 35.88
C LEU A 4 5.40 -10.44 35.16
N GLU A 5 6.58 -10.15 35.68
CA GLU A 5 7.84 -10.76 35.24
C GLU A 5 8.35 -11.68 36.35
N THR A 6 8.96 -12.80 35.98
CA THR A 6 9.62 -13.72 36.92
C THR A 6 11.06 -13.94 36.50
N LYS A 7 11.96 -14.11 37.48
CA LYS A 7 13.41 -14.21 37.25
C LYS A 7 13.83 -15.58 36.73
N GLU A 8 13.10 -16.62 37.10
CA GLU A 8 13.43 -18.02 36.78
C GLU A 8 12.14 -18.83 36.59
N HIS A 9 12.09 -19.67 35.56
CA HIS A 9 10.93 -20.50 35.24
C HIS A 9 11.16 -21.95 35.70
N GLY A 10 10.08 -22.65 36.07
CA GLY A 10 10.11 -24.09 36.36
C GLY A 10 10.44 -24.47 37.81
N ILE A 11 10.79 -23.50 38.66
CA ILE A 11 10.89 -23.72 40.11
C ILE A 11 9.51 -23.58 40.74
N ILE A 12 9.04 -24.63 41.43
CA ILE A 12 7.77 -24.59 42.15
C ILE A 12 7.99 -23.81 43.45
N SER A 13 7.54 -22.56 43.45
CA SER A 13 7.49 -21.67 44.62
C SER A 13 6.13 -20.99 44.70
N ASP A 14 5.76 -20.47 45.87
CA ASP A 14 4.52 -19.70 46.04
C ASP A 14 4.48 -18.47 45.11
N GLU A 15 5.63 -17.83 44.92
CA GLU A 15 5.78 -16.71 43.98
C GLU A 15 5.52 -17.16 42.54
N TYR A 16 6.06 -18.30 42.12
CA TYR A 16 5.87 -18.82 40.76
C TYR A 16 4.43 -19.32 40.51
N VAL A 17 3.80 -19.91 41.53
CA VAL A 17 2.37 -20.28 41.49
C VAL A 17 1.52 -19.02 41.35
N GLY A 18 1.78 -17.99 42.16
CA GLY A 18 1.10 -16.70 42.07
C GLY A 18 1.29 -16.01 40.71
N TYR A 19 2.50 -16.07 40.15
CA TYR A 19 2.80 -15.60 38.79
C TYR A 19 1.94 -16.32 37.74
N ASN A 20 1.89 -17.65 37.75
CA ASN A 20 1.12 -18.44 36.79
C ASN A 20 -0.40 -18.17 36.89
N ILE A 21 -0.91 -17.99 38.11
CA ILE A 21 -2.31 -17.58 38.35
C ILE A 21 -2.56 -16.20 37.75
N ASN A 22 -1.69 -15.22 38.03
CA ASN A 22 -1.84 -13.86 37.51
C ASN A 22 -1.76 -13.83 35.98
N ASP A 23 -0.85 -14.57 35.34
CA ASP A 23 -0.74 -14.64 33.88
C ASP A 23 -1.99 -15.22 33.22
N THR A 24 -2.58 -16.26 33.84
CA THR A 24 -3.85 -16.84 33.41
C THR A 24 -5.00 -15.82 33.54
N LEU A 25 -5.09 -15.14 34.68
CA LEU A 25 -6.11 -14.12 34.93
C LEU A 25 -5.95 -12.90 34.00
N ALA A 26 -4.73 -12.44 33.76
CA ALA A 26 -4.43 -11.35 32.84
C ALA A 26 -4.85 -11.71 31.40
N THR A 27 -4.57 -12.94 30.97
CA THR A 27 -5.01 -13.46 29.67
C THR A 27 -6.53 -13.53 29.56
N TYR A 28 -7.21 -14.02 30.61
CA TYR A 28 -8.67 -14.07 30.66
C TYR A 28 -9.31 -12.66 30.62
N HIS A 29 -8.76 -11.70 31.35
CA HIS A 29 -9.25 -10.31 31.31
C HIS A 29 -9.05 -9.67 29.93
N LEU A 30 -7.92 -9.93 29.27
CA LEU A 30 -7.70 -9.51 27.89
C LEU A 30 -8.74 -10.12 26.95
N TYR A 31 -8.99 -11.44 27.09
CA TYR A 31 -10.03 -12.12 26.32
C TYR A 31 -11.40 -11.45 26.46
N LEU A 32 -11.84 -11.13 27.68
CA LEU A 32 -13.12 -10.45 27.90
C LEU A 32 -13.20 -9.09 27.20
N GLN A 33 -12.12 -8.29 27.25
CA GLN A 33 -12.06 -7.00 26.54
C GLN A 33 -12.07 -7.16 25.02
N LEU A 34 -11.37 -8.19 24.51
CA LEU A 34 -11.37 -8.52 23.09
C LEU A 34 -12.76 -8.99 22.62
N MET A 35 -13.49 -9.76 23.43
CA MET A 35 -14.86 -10.17 23.12
C MET A 35 -15.82 -8.98 23.08
N ASN A 36 -15.71 -8.03 24.01
CA ASN A 36 -16.49 -6.78 23.93
C ASN A 36 -16.15 -5.97 22.68
N ARG A 37 -14.88 -5.94 22.27
CA ARG A 37 -14.47 -5.29 21.02
C ARG A 37 -14.96 -6.03 19.79
N TYR A 38 -14.98 -7.36 19.83
CA TYR A 38 -15.47 -8.23 18.78
C TYR A 38 -16.95 -8.01 18.49
N GLU A 39 -17.78 -7.92 19.54
CA GLU A 39 -19.21 -7.59 19.42
C GLU A 39 -19.43 -6.29 18.63
N LYS A 40 -18.59 -5.27 18.88
CA LYS A 40 -18.65 -3.98 18.17
C LYS A 40 -18.32 -4.08 16.68
N TYR A 41 -17.67 -5.15 16.21
CA TYR A 41 -17.45 -5.34 14.78
C TYR A 41 -18.73 -5.71 14.03
N ASN A 42 -19.73 -6.29 14.71
CA ASN A 42 -20.99 -6.71 14.11
C ASN A 42 -20.80 -7.52 12.80
N LEU A 43 -19.87 -8.47 12.85
CA LEU A 43 -19.52 -9.38 11.75
C LEU A 43 -20.07 -10.78 12.04
N LYS A 44 -20.53 -11.49 10.99
CA LYS A 44 -21.01 -12.88 11.10
C LYS A 44 -19.88 -13.91 11.33
N LYS A 45 -18.62 -13.48 11.18
CA LYS A 45 -17.45 -14.34 11.19
C LYS A 45 -16.99 -14.61 12.61
N LEU A 46 -16.88 -15.90 12.97
CA LEU A 46 -16.41 -16.33 14.29
C LEU A 46 -15.10 -15.65 14.69
N GLU A 47 -14.95 -15.34 15.98
CA GLU A 47 -13.77 -14.72 16.58
C GLU A 47 -12.49 -15.52 16.29
N SER A 48 -12.60 -16.86 16.31
CA SER A 48 -11.52 -17.80 15.95
C SER A 48 -11.08 -17.73 14.48
N LYS A 49 -11.77 -16.97 13.63
CA LYS A 49 -11.43 -16.74 12.21
C LYS A 49 -10.99 -15.30 11.92
N LEU A 50 -10.91 -14.45 12.95
CA LEU A 50 -10.43 -13.06 12.83
C LEU A 50 -8.98 -12.94 13.27
N PHE A 51 -8.08 -13.54 12.48
CA PHE A 51 -6.66 -13.64 12.80
C PHE A 51 -5.89 -12.31 12.74
N SER A 52 -6.46 -11.29 12.09
CA SER A 52 -5.78 -10.03 11.82
C SER A 52 -6.76 -8.91 11.48
N PRO A 53 -6.33 -7.63 11.55
CA PRO A 53 -7.12 -6.50 11.04
C PRO A 53 -7.58 -6.68 9.59
N ALA A 54 -6.78 -7.35 8.76
CA ALA A 54 -7.16 -7.66 7.38
C ALA A 54 -8.35 -8.64 7.30
N SER A 55 -8.49 -9.56 8.27
CA SER A 55 -9.62 -10.49 8.33
C SER A 55 -10.92 -9.76 8.69
N ILE A 56 -10.85 -8.75 9.55
CA ILE A 56 -11.96 -7.86 9.89
C ILE A 56 -12.35 -7.01 8.67
N GLY A 57 -11.37 -6.38 8.02
CA GLY A 57 -11.61 -5.59 6.80
C GLY A 57 -12.27 -6.40 5.69
N LYS A 58 -11.78 -7.63 5.43
CA LYS A 58 -12.43 -8.57 4.50
C LYS A 58 -13.85 -8.94 4.92
N GLY A 59 -14.07 -9.15 6.23
CA GLY A 59 -15.41 -9.41 6.76
C GLY A 59 -16.38 -8.27 6.47
N TYR A 60 -15.94 -7.01 6.55
CA TYR A 60 -16.77 -5.88 6.12
C TYR A 60 -16.99 -5.84 4.62
N LEU A 61 -15.97 -6.06 3.78
CA LEU A 61 -16.16 -6.13 2.32
C LEU A 61 -17.18 -7.22 1.94
N GLU A 62 -17.12 -8.38 2.58
CA GLU A 62 -18.08 -9.47 2.44
C GLU A 62 -19.48 -9.06 2.92
N LYS A 63 -19.59 -8.35 4.06
CA LYS A 63 -20.87 -7.82 4.58
C LYS A 63 -21.49 -6.77 3.65
N ILE A 64 -20.68 -5.94 2.99
CA ILE A 64 -21.13 -4.98 1.95
C ILE A 64 -21.53 -5.73 0.66
N GLY A 65 -21.09 -6.98 0.48
CA GLY A 65 -21.33 -7.74 -0.75
C GLY A 65 -20.35 -7.43 -1.88
N ILE A 66 -19.21 -6.80 -1.57
CA ILE A 66 -18.17 -6.49 -2.56
C ILE A 66 -17.56 -7.80 -3.08
N LYS A 67 -17.70 -8.01 -4.39
CA LYS A 67 -17.09 -9.11 -5.15
C LYS A 67 -15.66 -8.75 -5.53
N SER A 68 -14.80 -9.76 -5.58
CA SER A 68 -13.40 -9.57 -5.96
C SER A 68 -13.26 -9.13 -7.41
N PHE A 69 -12.19 -8.39 -7.70
CA PHE A 69 -11.80 -7.99 -9.05
C PHE A 69 -11.83 -9.17 -10.04
N SER A 70 -11.25 -10.32 -9.66
CA SER A 70 -11.17 -11.52 -10.49
C SER A 70 -12.53 -12.13 -10.85
N LYS A 71 -13.54 -11.97 -9.98
CA LYS A 71 -14.90 -12.46 -10.23
C LYS A 71 -15.66 -11.55 -11.20
N LEU A 72 -15.40 -10.25 -11.12
CA LEU A 72 -16.04 -9.23 -11.96
C LEU A 72 -15.33 -9.05 -13.31
N ASN A 73 -14.04 -9.38 -13.38
CA ASN A 73 -13.19 -9.18 -14.57
C ASN A 73 -12.45 -10.49 -14.93
N PRO A 74 -13.16 -11.60 -15.21
CA PRO A 74 -12.52 -12.90 -15.46
C PRO A 74 -11.61 -12.89 -16.69
N ASP A 75 -11.96 -12.09 -17.70
CA ASP A 75 -11.25 -12.00 -18.98
C ASP A 75 -10.25 -10.82 -19.04
N PHE A 76 -9.94 -10.19 -17.90
CA PHE A 76 -8.99 -9.08 -17.89
C PHE A 76 -7.60 -9.56 -18.37
N PRO A 77 -6.92 -8.82 -19.27
CA PRO A 77 -5.66 -9.27 -19.84
C PRO A 77 -4.59 -9.52 -18.78
N LYS A 78 -4.18 -10.79 -18.62
CA LYS A 78 -3.16 -11.21 -17.65
C LYS A 78 -1.84 -10.47 -17.83
N ARG A 79 -1.50 -10.08 -19.07
CA ARG A 79 -0.29 -9.31 -19.38
C ARG A 79 -0.30 -7.93 -18.70
N ILE A 80 -1.46 -7.25 -18.69
CA ILE A 80 -1.61 -5.94 -18.04
C ILE A 80 -1.56 -6.09 -16.52
N LEU A 81 -2.16 -7.16 -15.96
CA LEU A 81 -1.97 -7.47 -14.54
C LEU A 81 -0.48 -7.67 -14.19
N GLY A 82 0.27 -8.34 -15.08
CA GLY A 82 1.72 -8.45 -14.96
C GLY A 82 2.44 -7.10 -14.90
N TYR A 83 2.05 -6.14 -15.75
CA TYR A 83 2.59 -4.78 -15.70
C TYR A 83 2.28 -4.08 -14.38
N VAL A 84 1.03 -4.14 -13.90
CA VAL A 84 0.62 -3.58 -12.60
C VAL A 84 1.38 -4.21 -11.44
N MET A 85 1.64 -5.52 -11.48
CA MET A 85 2.42 -6.20 -10.43
C MET A 85 3.87 -5.69 -10.36
N VAL A 86 4.47 -5.32 -11.50
CA VAL A 86 5.81 -4.74 -11.52
C VAL A 86 5.83 -3.34 -10.91
N THR A 87 4.78 -2.54 -11.12
CA THR A 87 4.67 -1.20 -10.53
C THR A 87 4.32 -1.21 -9.04
N TYR A 88 3.93 -2.37 -8.49
CA TYR A 88 3.60 -2.47 -7.07
C TYR A 88 4.88 -2.46 -6.23
N LEU A 89 5.17 -1.32 -5.58
CA LEU A 89 6.35 -1.08 -4.77
C LEU A 89 5.94 -0.70 -3.34
N GLY A 90 6.81 -0.99 -2.39
CA GLY A 90 6.58 -0.73 -0.97
C GLY A 90 6.91 0.71 -0.55
N GLY A 91 6.95 0.95 0.75
CA GLY A 91 7.35 2.25 1.29
C GLY A 91 8.77 2.65 0.86
N ARG A 92 8.97 3.95 0.64
CA ARG A 92 10.29 4.53 0.37
C ARG A 92 11.13 4.48 1.64
N THR A 93 12.38 4.06 1.49
CA THR A 93 13.39 4.11 2.56
C THR A 93 14.70 4.54 1.94
N GLU A 94 15.34 5.54 2.52
CA GLU A 94 16.60 6.09 2.03
C GLU A 94 17.44 6.64 3.17
N THR A 95 18.75 6.76 2.92
CA THR A 95 19.68 7.37 3.87
C THR A 95 20.49 8.41 3.13
N MET A 96 20.18 9.69 3.35
CA MET A 96 20.92 10.80 2.76
C MET A 96 22.14 11.21 3.60
N ILE A 97 22.08 11.03 4.92
CA ILE A 97 23.11 11.47 5.88
C ILE A 97 23.46 10.29 6.78
N CYS A 98 24.71 9.83 6.69
CA CYS A 98 25.21 8.66 7.40
C CYS A 98 26.27 9.06 8.43
N LYS A 99 26.13 8.58 9.67
CA LYS A 99 27.16 8.72 10.73
C LYS A 99 27.54 10.17 11.06
N MET A 100 26.61 11.10 10.89
CA MET A 100 26.80 12.52 11.21
C MET A 100 25.68 12.98 12.14
N SER A 101 26.01 13.73 13.19
CA SER A 101 25.04 14.38 14.06
C SER A 101 24.75 15.77 13.53
N ILE A 102 23.51 16.00 13.08
CA ILE A 102 23.06 17.30 12.58
C ILE A 102 21.66 17.62 13.14
N PRO A 103 21.26 18.90 13.25
CA PRO A 103 19.89 19.26 13.59
C PRO A 103 18.90 18.72 12.56
N VAL A 104 17.80 18.13 13.01
CA VAL A 104 16.72 17.59 12.15
C VAL A 104 15.35 18.01 12.66
N SER A 105 14.38 18.09 11.76
CA SER A 105 12.95 18.21 12.10
C SER A 105 12.23 16.94 11.70
N TYR A 106 11.38 16.43 12.59
CA TYR A 106 10.51 15.29 12.30
C TYR A 106 9.24 15.79 11.62
N VAL A 107 8.93 15.24 10.45
CA VAL A 107 7.69 15.50 9.70
C VAL A 107 7.05 14.17 9.34
N ASP A 108 5.72 14.14 9.38
CA ASP A 108 4.95 12.92 9.13
C ASP A 108 3.62 13.25 8.44
N PHE A 109 3.13 12.31 7.64
CA PHE A 109 1.84 12.40 6.97
C PHE A 109 0.76 11.75 7.83
N THR A 110 -0.25 12.53 8.21
CA THR A 110 -1.42 11.97 8.91
C THR A 110 -2.18 11.04 7.97
N ASN A 111 -2.33 9.76 8.36
CA ASN A 111 -3.10 8.75 7.64
C ASN A 111 -2.74 8.67 6.14
N MET A 112 -1.44 8.62 5.80
CA MET A 112 -0.95 8.69 4.42
C MET A 112 -1.74 7.81 3.42
N TYR A 113 -1.84 6.50 3.67
CA TYR A 113 -2.52 5.58 2.75
C TYR A 113 -4.04 5.86 2.61
N PRO A 114 -4.81 6.04 3.70
CA PRO A 114 -6.20 6.50 3.59
C PRO A 114 -6.36 7.82 2.82
N THR A 115 -5.47 8.79 3.03
CA THR A 115 -5.51 10.07 2.32
C THR A 115 -5.32 9.87 0.82
N ILE A 116 -4.29 9.11 0.41
CA ILE A 116 -4.06 8.79 -1.01
C ILE A 116 -5.23 7.99 -1.61
N PHE A 117 -5.83 7.05 -0.85
CA PHE A 117 -7.00 6.29 -1.30
C PHE A 117 -8.18 7.20 -1.66
N VAL A 118 -8.42 8.24 -0.85
CA VAL A 118 -9.47 9.24 -1.11
C VAL A 118 -9.10 10.15 -2.28
N LEU A 119 -7.86 10.67 -2.32
CA LEU A 119 -7.39 11.58 -3.36
C LEU A 119 -7.42 10.95 -4.76
N LEU A 120 -7.12 9.66 -4.86
CA LEU A 120 -7.17 8.88 -6.10
C LEU A 120 -8.57 8.33 -6.43
N GLU A 121 -9.57 8.60 -5.58
CA GLU A 121 -10.95 8.09 -5.72
C GLU A 121 -11.00 6.55 -5.82
N MET A 122 -10.13 5.85 -5.08
CA MET A 122 -9.99 4.38 -5.13
C MET A 122 -11.25 3.63 -4.70
N TYR A 123 -12.16 4.27 -3.97
CA TYR A 123 -13.45 3.68 -3.62
C TYR A 123 -14.27 3.34 -4.88
N ASN A 124 -14.20 4.18 -5.92
CA ASN A 124 -14.90 3.94 -7.20
C ASN A 124 -14.40 2.64 -7.86
N PHE A 125 -13.11 2.32 -7.72
CA PHE A 125 -12.55 1.05 -8.20
C PHE A 125 -12.97 -0.14 -7.35
N LEU A 126 -13.05 0.04 -6.03
CA LEU A 126 -13.45 -1.02 -5.11
C LEU A 126 -14.90 -1.49 -5.36
N ILE A 127 -15.81 -0.55 -5.67
CA ILE A 127 -17.22 -0.84 -5.90
C ILE A 127 -17.59 -0.98 -7.38
N ALA A 128 -16.64 -0.83 -8.30
CA ALA A 128 -16.90 -0.93 -9.73
C ALA A 128 -17.53 -2.27 -10.10
N GLU A 129 -18.43 -2.28 -11.07
CA GLU A 129 -18.93 -3.52 -11.68
C GLU A 129 -17.88 -4.14 -12.60
N LYS A 130 -17.08 -3.29 -13.26
CA LYS A 130 -16.00 -3.68 -14.17
C LYS A 130 -14.88 -2.64 -14.13
N ILE A 131 -13.65 -3.06 -14.33
CA ILE A 131 -12.52 -2.15 -14.56
C ILE A 131 -12.05 -2.36 -15.99
N THR A 132 -11.95 -1.27 -16.73
CA THR A 132 -11.39 -1.24 -18.08
C THR A 132 -10.10 -0.45 -18.11
N TYR A 133 -9.44 -0.40 -19.26
CA TYR A 133 -8.21 0.34 -19.44
C TYR A 133 -8.19 1.01 -20.81
N GLN A 134 -7.42 2.09 -20.92
CA GLN A 134 -7.23 2.84 -22.16
C GLN A 134 -5.75 3.15 -22.32
N TYR A 135 -5.27 3.15 -23.57
CA TYR A 135 -3.94 3.65 -23.89
C TYR A 135 -3.98 5.17 -23.93
N THR A 136 -3.16 5.82 -23.12
CA THR A 136 -3.21 7.29 -22.91
C THR A 136 -1.84 7.95 -23.02
N THR A 137 -0.91 7.35 -23.77
CA THR A 137 0.50 7.78 -23.83
C THR A 137 0.68 9.29 -24.02
N GLU A 138 0.06 9.88 -25.04
CA GLU A 138 0.19 11.31 -25.35
C GLU A 138 -0.36 12.19 -24.22
N LYS A 139 -1.61 11.96 -23.81
CA LYS A 139 -2.24 12.68 -22.70
C LYS A 139 -1.46 12.56 -21.39
N THR A 140 -0.91 11.38 -21.11
CA THR A 140 -0.10 11.16 -19.90
C THR A 140 1.25 11.85 -19.99
N GLN A 141 1.86 11.93 -21.18
CA GLN A 141 3.08 12.69 -21.41
C GLN A 141 2.82 14.19 -21.22
N GLU A 142 1.75 14.73 -21.80
CA GLU A 142 1.36 16.14 -21.64
C GLU A 142 1.17 16.53 -20.17
N LEU A 143 0.48 15.68 -19.40
CA LEU A 143 0.32 15.84 -17.96
C LEU A 143 1.69 15.83 -17.25
N LEU A 144 2.54 14.86 -17.57
CA LEU A 144 3.85 14.73 -16.95
C LEU A 144 4.76 15.91 -17.32
N ASP A 145 4.64 16.46 -18.52
CA ASP A 145 5.38 17.64 -18.97
C ASP A 145 4.93 18.90 -18.22
N SER A 146 3.63 19.07 -17.97
CA SER A 146 3.07 20.28 -17.36
C SER A 146 3.09 20.30 -15.83
N ILE A 147 2.98 19.14 -15.16
CA ILE A 147 2.76 19.10 -13.70
C ILE A 147 3.91 19.72 -12.90
N THR A 148 3.58 20.54 -11.90
CA THR A 148 4.55 21.19 -10.99
C THR A 148 4.39 20.74 -9.53
N LEU A 149 5.27 21.24 -8.66
CA LEU A 149 5.19 21.01 -7.21
C LEU A 149 3.92 21.63 -6.60
N GLU A 150 3.47 22.77 -7.12
CA GLU A 150 2.24 23.43 -6.67
C GLU A 150 1.00 22.60 -7.03
N ASP A 151 1.03 21.91 -8.16
CA ASP A 151 -0.09 21.08 -8.60
C ASP A 151 -0.28 19.84 -7.72
N VAL A 152 0.80 19.20 -7.25
CA VAL A 152 0.67 18.02 -6.37
C VAL A 152 0.07 18.37 -5.00
N ASN A 153 0.06 19.64 -4.62
CA ASN A 153 -0.61 20.13 -3.42
C ASN A 153 -2.13 20.36 -3.61
N LYS A 154 -2.64 20.29 -4.84
CA LYS A 154 -4.07 20.45 -5.16
C LYS A 154 -4.75 19.09 -5.20
N LYS A 155 -5.89 18.94 -4.53
CA LYS A 155 -6.62 17.66 -4.46
C LYS A 155 -7.08 17.18 -5.83
N GLU A 156 -7.46 18.12 -6.69
CA GLU A 156 -8.02 17.89 -8.01
C GLU A 156 -6.99 17.22 -8.94
N THR A 157 -5.70 17.52 -8.76
CA THR A 157 -4.60 16.93 -9.53
C THR A 157 -4.52 15.42 -9.36
N TRP A 158 -4.88 14.90 -8.19
CA TRP A 158 -4.81 13.47 -7.90
C TRP A 158 -5.90 12.66 -8.58
N LYS A 159 -7.00 13.31 -8.98
CA LYS A 159 -8.11 12.63 -9.64
C LYS A 159 -7.65 12.08 -10.97
N GLY A 160 -7.78 10.76 -11.14
CA GLY A 160 -7.40 10.10 -12.38
C GLY A 160 -5.90 9.83 -12.55
N LEU A 161 -5.05 10.02 -11.52
CA LEU A 161 -3.67 9.53 -11.51
C LEU A 161 -3.60 8.01 -11.29
N VAL A 162 -4.31 7.26 -12.13
CA VAL A 162 -4.48 5.80 -12.06
C VAL A 162 -3.87 5.16 -13.30
N THR A 163 -2.65 5.58 -13.60
CA THR A 163 -1.94 5.28 -14.83
C THR A 163 -0.60 4.61 -14.53
N ILE A 164 -0.29 3.55 -15.29
CA ILE A 164 1.04 2.96 -15.36
C ILE A 164 1.71 3.35 -16.67
N CYS A 165 3.01 3.59 -16.62
CA CYS A 165 3.80 4.10 -17.73
C CYS A 165 5.01 3.22 -17.97
N ARG A 166 5.27 2.87 -19.22
CA ARG A 166 6.49 2.23 -19.67
C ARG A 166 7.47 3.28 -20.16
N ILE A 167 8.68 3.27 -19.60
CA ILE A 167 9.76 4.19 -19.99
C ILE A 167 11.06 3.41 -20.22
N VAL A 168 12.01 4.01 -20.93
CA VAL A 168 13.42 3.61 -20.86
C VAL A 168 14.09 4.58 -19.90
N PRO A 169 14.51 4.13 -18.70
CA PRO A 169 15.17 4.99 -17.73
C PRO A 169 16.42 5.65 -18.32
N ASN A 170 16.57 6.95 -18.12
CA ASN A 170 17.67 7.75 -18.63
C ASN A 170 18.14 8.75 -17.57
N GLU A 171 18.89 8.30 -16.57
CA GLU A 171 19.28 9.12 -15.41
C GLU A 171 18.06 9.59 -14.58
N ASP A 172 17.02 8.75 -14.51
CA ASP A 172 15.82 9.01 -13.71
C ASP A 172 16.00 8.52 -12.27
N VAL A 173 15.32 9.13 -11.30
CA VAL A 173 15.35 8.69 -9.90
C VAL A 173 14.12 7.85 -9.60
N LEU A 174 14.28 6.54 -9.63
CA LEU A 174 13.17 5.58 -9.64
C LEU A 174 13.37 4.45 -8.63
N PRO A 175 12.27 3.92 -8.06
CA PRO A 175 12.33 2.76 -7.18
C PRO A 175 12.60 1.47 -7.98
N VAL A 176 13.57 0.68 -7.55
CA VAL A 176 13.97 -0.57 -8.22
C VAL A 176 14.05 -1.71 -7.23
N ARG A 177 13.55 -2.88 -7.63
CA ARG A 177 13.78 -4.14 -6.92
C ARG A 177 15.15 -4.69 -7.33
N SER A 178 16.09 -4.73 -6.40
CA SER A 178 17.44 -5.22 -6.63
C SER A 178 18.01 -5.91 -5.39
N VAL A 179 19.15 -6.58 -5.57
CA VAL A 179 19.94 -7.12 -4.47
C VAL A 179 20.83 -5.99 -3.93
N TYR A 180 20.66 -5.68 -2.65
CA TYR A 180 21.45 -4.65 -1.96
C TYR A 180 22.31 -5.30 -0.87
N GLY A 181 23.62 -5.05 -0.91
CA GLY A 181 24.60 -5.68 -0.03
C GLY A 181 24.75 -7.19 -0.26
N ASN A 182 25.36 -7.90 0.69
CA ASN A 182 25.67 -9.33 0.56
C ASN A 182 24.51 -10.25 0.99
N LYS A 183 23.26 -9.86 0.72
CA LYS A 183 22.07 -10.65 1.10
C LYS A 183 21.49 -11.34 -0.13
N ASN A 184 21.06 -12.59 0.00
CA ASN A 184 20.38 -13.34 -1.07
C ASN A 184 18.90 -12.96 -1.26
N THR A 185 18.52 -11.74 -0.88
CA THR A 185 17.13 -11.26 -0.92
C THR A 185 17.05 -9.95 -1.69
N THR A 186 16.07 -9.84 -2.58
CA THR A 186 15.79 -8.58 -3.26
C THR A 186 15.07 -7.61 -2.33
N ASN A 187 15.51 -6.36 -2.29
CA ASN A 187 14.84 -5.25 -1.61
C ASN A 187 14.49 -4.16 -2.63
N ILE A 188 13.77 -3.13 -2.19
CA ILE A 188 13.45 -1.96 -3.00
C ILE A 188 14.34 -0.81 -2.53
N GLY A 189 14.93 -0.08 -3.47
CA GLY A 189 15.57 1.20 -3.19
C GLY A 189 15.32 2.20 -4.33
N THR A 190 15.29 3.47 -3.97
CA THR A 190 15.18 4.56 -4.94
C THR A 190 16.58 4.95 -5.41
N ASN A 191 16.86 4.75 -6.70
CA ASN A 191 18.19 4.92 -7.28
C ASN A 191 18.15 5.87 -8.48
N TYR A 192 19.29 6.46 -8.82
CA TYR A 192 19.54 6.91 -10.18
C TYR A 192 19.61 5.70 -11.11
N LEU A 193 18.75 5.68 -12.12
CA LEU A 193 18.56 4.56 -13.02
C LEU A 193 18.74 5.00 -14.47
N GLU A 194 19.63 4.27 -15.16
CA GLU A 194 19.89 4.47 -16.58
C GLU A 194 19.92 3.11 -17.28
N SER A 195 19.30 3.04 -18.45
CA SER A 195 19.23 1.84 -19.27
C SER A 195 20.19 1.93 -20.46
N LYS A 196 21.34 1.25 -20.36
CA LYS A 196 22.38 1.27 -21.41
C LYS A 196 22.03 0.47 -22.66
N ASN A 197 21.14 -0.51 -22.54
CA ASN A 197 20.75 -1.41 -23.63
C ASN A 197 19.32 -1.15 -24.15
N GLY A 198 18.68 -0.05 -23.73
CA GLY A 198 17.31 0.27 -24.12
C GLY A 198 16.22 -0.58 -23.43
N THR A 199 16.55 -1.31 -22.37
CA THR A 199 15.54 -2.02 -21.55
C THR A 199 14.53 -1.02 -20.99
N SER A 200 13.25 -1.26 -21.28
CA SER A 200 12.14 -0.46 -20.75
C SER A 200 11.49 -1.13 -19.54
N LEU A 201 11.05 -0.33 -18.57
CA LEU A 201 10.39 -0.78 -17.34
C LEU A 201 9.06 -0.05 -17.12
N TRP A 202 8.17 -0.67 -16.35
CA TRP A 202 6.86 -0.10 -15.98
C TRP A 202 6.91 0.54 -14.60
N TYR A 203 6.31 1.71 -14.47
CA TYR A 203 6.18 2.48 -13.23
C TYR A 203 4.77 3.04 -13.07
N ALA A 204 4.37 3.35 -11.83
CA ALA A 204 3.19 4.18 -11.63
C ALA A 204 3.52 5.62 -12.05
N ILE A 205 2.53 6.37 -12.54
CA ILE A 205 2.74 7.79 -12.91
C ILE A 205 3.31 8.62 -11.75
N HIS A 206 2.95 8.27 -10.50
CA HIS A 206 3.47 8.91 -9.28
C HIS A 206 5.00 8.81 -9.16
N ASP A 207 5.60 7.68 -9.54
CA ASP A 207 7.06 7.51 -9.50
C ASP A 207 7.74 8.42 -10.52
N LEU A 208 7.11 8.61 -11.69
CA LEU A 208 7.63 9.50 -12.73
C LEU A 208 7.49 10.98 -12.35
N ILE A 209 6.37 11.36 -11.72
CA ILE A 209 6.17 12.70 -11.17
C ILE A 209 7.23 12.98 -10.10
N ALA A 210 7.45 12.04 -9.18
CA ALA A 210 8.48 12.18 -8.14
C ALA A 210 9.89 12.31 -8.75
N SER A 211 10.24 11.48 -9.75
CA SER A 211 11.50 11.58 -10.49
C SER A 211 11.66 12.94 -11.17
N LYS A 212 10.61 13.44 -11.83
CA LYS A 212 10.62 14.76 -12.48
C LYS A 212 10.88 15.87 -11.47
N LEU A 213 10.11 15.90 -10.38
CA LEU A 213 10.25 16.95 -9.36
C LEU A 213 11.63 16.91 -8.69
N PHE A 214 12.21 15.72 -8.55
CA PHE A 214 13.53 15.55 -7.95
C PHE A 214 14.68 15.95 -8.90
N THR A 215 14.60 15.57 -10.17
CA THR A 215 15.69 15.76 -11.15
C THR A 215 15.55 17.03 -11.99
N GLY A 216 14.35 17.63 -12.04
CA GLY A 216 14.00 18.70 -12.99
C GLY A 216 13.80 18.21 -14.43
N LYS A 217 14.01 16.92 -14.72
CA LYS A 217 13.93 16.33 -16.05
C LYS A 217 12.64 15.52 -16.19
N THR A 218 11.89 15.73 -17.27
CA THR A 218 10.70 14.92 -17.54
C THR A 218 11.08 13.57 -18.19
N PRO A 219 10.70 12.42 -17.59
CA PRO A 219 10.84 11.12 -18.23
C PRO A 219 10.03 11.02 -19.53
N LYS A 220 10.57 10.32 -20.54
CA LYS A 220 9.86 10.05 -21.80
C LYS A 220 9.05 8.76 -21.70
N ILE A 221 7.75 8.88 -21.88
CA ILE A 221 6.79 7.78 -21.87
C ILE A 221 6.75 7.11 -23.25
N LEU A 222 7.00 5.80 -23.28
CA LEU A 222 6.81 4.97 -24.47
C LEU A 222 5.37 4.50 -24.61
N GLU A 223 4.74 4.20 -23.48
CA GLU A 223 3.39 3.64 -23.43
C GLU A 223 2.75 3.97 -22.08
N ALA A 224 1.50 4.43 -22.06
CA ALA A 224 0.74 4.61 -20.82
C ALA A 224 -0.60 3.89 -20.88
N ILE A 225 -0.98 3.27 -19.77
CA ILE A 225 -2.26 2.58 -19.59
C ILE A 225 -2.96 3.20 -18.38
N THR A 226 -4.12 3.82 -18.61
CA THR A 226 -4.97 4.39 -17.56
C THR A 226 -6.14 3.46 -17.29
N PHE A 227 -6.42 3.19 -16.02
CA PHE A 227 -7.53 2.33 -15.59
C PHE A 227 -8.80 3.15 -15.35
N VAL A 228 -9.95 2.58 -15.71
CA VAL A 228 -11.25 3.26 -15.62
C VAL A 228 -12.27 2.33 -14.94
N PRO A 229 -12.84 2.71 -13.78
CA PRO A 229 -13.92 1.98 -13.17
C PRO A 229 -15.22 2.22 -13.94
N GLN A 230 -16.02 1.17 -14.15
CA GLN A 230 -17.30 1.21 -14.84
C GLN A 230 -18.41 0.65 -13.96
N GLY A 231 -19.51 1.40 -13.88
CA GLY A 231 -20.69 1.00 -13.11
C GLY A 231 -20.42 0.89 -11.61
N THR A 232 -21.40 0.36 -10.90
CA THR A 232 -21.28 0.02 -9.48
C THR A 232 -21.95 -1.33 -9.28
N GLN A 233 -21.23 -2.26 -8.69
CA GLN A 233 -21.77 -3.58 -8.38
C GLN A 233 -22.90 -3.47 -7.34
N ALA A 234 -23.80 -4.45 -7.30
CA ALA A 234 -24.85 -4.48 -6.28
C ALA A 234 -24.23 -4.61 -4.87
N LEU A 235 -24.47 -3.61 -4.02
CA LEU A 235 -23.98 -3.55 -2.63
C LEU A 235 -25.14 -3.78 -1.65
N GLN A 236 -24.80 -4.19 -0.44
CA GLN A 236 -25.71 -4.33 0.70
C GLN A 236 -25.51 -3.17 1.66
N GLU A 237 -26.61 -2.58 2.13
CA GLU A 237 -26.54 -1.67 3.27
C GLU A 237 -26.13 -2.44 4.52
N ILE A 238 -25.27 -1.80 5.31
CA ILE A 238 -24.81 -2.35 6.58
C ILE A 238 -25.50 -1.58 7.70
N GLU A 239 -26.36 -2.28 8.44
CA GLU A 239 -26.78 -1.91 9.79
C GLU A 239 -25.67 -2.18 10.82
#